data_AF-A0A369TKU6-F1
#
_entry.id   AF-A0A369TKU6-F1
#
_cell.length_a   1.000
_cell.length_b   1.000
_cell.length_c   1.000
_cell.angle_alpha   90.00
_cell.angle_beta   90.00
_cell.angle_gamma   90.00
#
_symmetry.space_group_name_H-M   'P 1'
#
loop_
_entity.id
_entity.type
_entity.pdbx_description
1 polymer ?
#
loop_
_entity_poly.entity_id
_entity_poly.type
_entity_poly.pdbx_seq_one_letter_code
_entity_poly.pdbx_strand_id
1 'polypeptide(L)'
;MTPEELVASLAPVRVPESFARFGLQDAFAAVALGLVAGLLLSAVLRVVTRRRPRRAETARQAIAALATCNPQSRLTGLAALLRDYGGTAPPKLDAALYDPAVRFDPAPLETAILKAARSRAQ
;
A
#
# COMPACT_ATOMS: atom_id res chain seq x y z
N MET A 1 -18.57 15.68 57.06
CA MET A 1 -18.95 14.41 56.43
C MET A 1 -17.69 13.65 56.13
N THR A 2 -17.54 12.48 56.75
CA THR A 2 -16.37 11.61 56.52
C THR A 2 -16.61 10.75 55.27
N PRO A 3 -15.55 10.26 54.61
CA PRO A 3 -15.67 9.39 53.43
C PRO A 3 -16.53 8.14 53.69
N GLU A 4 -16.53 7.66 54.93
CA GLU A 4 -17.26 6.46 55.35
C GLU A 4 -18.78 6.70 55.42
N GLU A 5 -19.22 7.90 55.81
CA GLU A 5 -20.64 8.30 55.81
C GLU A 5 -21.23 8.39 54.40
N LEU A 6 -20.41 8.78 53.41
CA LEU A 6 -20.79 8.80 51.99
C LEU A 6 -20.98 7.39 51.43
N VAL A 7 -20.11 6.45 51.76
CA VAL A 7 -20.23 5.05 51.31
C VAL A 7 -21.44 4.36 51.96
N ALA A 8 -21.73 4.66 53.23
CA ALA A 8 -22.89 4.11 53.94
C ALA A 8 -24.24 4.68 53.44
N SER A 9 -24.24 5.85 52.80
CA SER A 9 -25.43 6.48 52.23
C SER A 9 -25.67 6.15 50.76
N LEU A 10 -24.73 5.46 50.09
CA LEU A 10 -24.99 4.86 48.79
C LEU A 10 -25.96 3.68 48.96
N ALA A 11 -27.19 3.85 48.49
CA ALA A 11 -28.15 2.76 48.39
C ALA A 11 -27.52 1.56 47.66
N PRO A 12 -27.78 0.32 48.09
CA PRO A 12 -27.21 -0.85 47.44
C PRO A 12 -27.68 -0.86 45.99
N VAL A 13 -26.77 -0.56 45.06
CA VAL A 13 -27.01 -0.60 43.62
C VAL A 13 -27.17 -2.07 43.21
N ARG A 14 -28.35 -2.63 43.45
CA ARG A 14 -28.71 -3.96 42.96
C ARG A 14 -29.09 -3.80 41.50
N VAL A 15 -28.16 -4.17 40.62
CA VAL A 15 -28.41 -4.27 39.19
C VAL A 15 -29.47 -5.37 38.98
N PRO A 16 -30.59 -5.11 38.30
CA PRO A 16 -31.62 -6.11 38.07
C PRO A 16 -31.06 -7.32 37.32
N GLU A 17 -31.41 -8.55 37.72
CA GLU A 17 -30.93 -9.78 37.06
C GLU A 17 -31.26 -9.85 35.55
N SER A 18 -32.27 -9.09 35.10
CA SER A 18 -32.58 -8.94 33.69
C SER A 18 -31.43 -8.36 32.85
N PHE A 19 -30.49 -7.62 33.46
CA PHE A 19 -29.28 -7.14 32.80
C PHE A 19 -28.21 -8.22 32.60
N ALA A 20 -28.26 -9.31 33.36
CA ALA A 20 -27.34 -10.45 33.20
C ALA A 20 -27.89 -11.51 32.24
N ARG A 21 -29.18 -11.42 31.84
CA ARG A 21 -29.80 -12.34 30.91
C ARG A 21 -29.42 -11.98 29.49
N PHE A 22 -28.67 -12.87 28.85
CA PHE A 22 -28.33 -12.77 27.43
C PHE A 22 -29.61 -12.87 26.59
N GLY A 23 -30.03 -11.75 26.03
CA GLY A 23 -31.24 -11.64 25.22
C GLY A 23 -30.98 -11.71 23.72
N LEU A 24 -32.06 -11.66 22.93
CA LEU A 24 -31.95 -11.52 21.47
C LEU A 24 -31.20 -10.23 21.08
N GLN A 25 -31.36 -9.17 21.86
CA GLN A 25 -30.67 -7.90 21.63
C GLN A 25 -29.16 -8.03 21.81
N ASP A 26 -28.70 -8.80 22.81
CA ASP A 26 -27.28 -9.10 23.00
C ASP A 26 -26.73 -10.01 21.91
N ALA A 27 -27.54 -10.94 21.41
CA ALA A 27 -27.19 -11.76 20.26
C ALA A 27 -26.98 -10.90 18.99
N PHE A 28 -27.88 -9.97 18.70
CA PHE A 28 -27.70 -9.04 17.58
C PHE A 28 -26.49 -8.11 17.78
N ALA A 29 -26.25 -7.64 19.01
CA ALA A 29 -25.08 -6.84 19.33
C ALA A 29 -23.77 -7.63 19.13
N ALA A 30 -23.74 -8.90 19.55
CA ALA A 30 -22.61 -9.79 19.34
C ALA A 30 -22.37 -10.07 17.85
N VAL A 31 -23.43 -10.25 17.06
CA VAL A 31 -23.33 -10.41 15.61
C VAL A 31 -22.79 -9.16 14.94
N ALA A 32 -23.29 -7.98 15.32
CA ALA A 32 -22.78 -6.71 14.80
C ALA A 32 -21.30 -6.51 15.15
N LEU A 33 -20.90 -6.81 16.38
CA LEU A 33 -19.50 -6.81 16.82
C LEU A 33 -18.65 -7.80 16.03
N GLY A 34 -19.15 -9.02 15.79
CA GLY A 34 -18.47 -10.03 14.99
C GLY A 34 -18.27 -9.58 13.54
N LEU A 35 -19.25 -8.93 12.93
CA LEU A 35 -19.13 -8.38 11.58
C LEU A 35 -18.09 -7.25 11.51
N VAL A 36 -18.11 -6.32 12.48
CA VAL A 36 -17.12 -5.24 12.56
C VAL A 36 -15.71 -5.81 12.76
N ALA A 37 -15.56 -6.77 13.70
CA ALA A 37 -14.30 -7.44 13.95
C ALA A 37 -13.79 -8.21 12.72
N GLY A 38 -14.69 -8.91 12.02
CA GLY A 38 -14.38 -9.61 10.77
C GLY A 38 -13.94 -8.67 9.66
N LEU A 39 -14.57 -7.49 9.54
CA LEU A 39 -14.19 -6.48 8.57
C LEU A 39 -12.80 -5.91 8.87
N LEU A 40 -12.52 -5.60 10.14
CA LEU A 40 -11.21 -5.14 10.60
C LEU A 40 -10.14 -6.20 10.33
N LEU A 41 -10.41 -7.45 10.69
CA LEU A 41 -9.50 -8.57 10.46
C LEU A 41 -9.24 -8.79 8.97
N SER A 42 -10.27 -8.71 8.13
CA SER A 42 -10.15 -8.79 6.68
C SER A 42 -9.30 -7.65 6.11
N ALA A 43 -9.46 -6.42 6.60
CA ALA A 43 -8.62 -5.29 6.20
C ALA A 43 -7.15 -5.50 6.58
N VAL A 44 -6.89 -5.96 7.81
CA VAL A 44 -5.54 -6.28 8.29
C VAL A 44 -4.94 -7.42 7.46
N LEU A 45 -5.67 -8.51 7.25
CA LEU A 45 -5.26 -9.61 6.38
C LEU A 45 -5.00 -9.12 4.96
N ARG A 46 -5.82 -8.21 4.42
CA ARG A 46 -5.58 -7.67 3.09
C ARG A 46 -4.28 -6.87 3.04
N VAL A 47 -3.91 -6.16 4.11
CA VAL A 47 -2.65 -5.41 4.17
C VAL A 47 -1.46 -6.35 4.34
N VAL A 48 -1.56 -7.32 5.25
CA VAL A 48 -0.49 -8.28 5.57
C VAL A 48 -0.27 -9.29 4.44
N THR A 49 -1.36 -9.77 3.83
CA THR A 49 -1.37 -10.78 2.76
C THR A 49 -1.33 -10.13 1.37
N ARG A 50 -1.45 -8.80 1.25
CA ARG A 50 -1.14 -8.10 -0.02
C ARG A 50 0.30 -8.40 -0.36
N ARG A 51 0.50 -9.27 -1.36
CA ARG A 51 1.79 -9.45 -2.01
C ARG A 51 2.27 -8.05 -2.43
N ARG A 52 3.36 -7.58 -1.83
CA ARG A 52 4.03 -6.35 -2.29
C ARG A 52 4.20 -6.49 -3.81
N PRO A 53 3.66 -5.57 -4.63
CA PRO A 53 3.95 -5.60 -6.06
C PRO A 53 5.46 -5.58 -6.19
N ARG A 54 6.03 -6.60 -6.84
CA ARG A 54 7.47 -6.65 -7.06
C ARG A 54 7.83 -5.36 -7.79
N ARG A 55 8.83 -4.62 -7.33
CA ARG A 55 9.28 -3.37 -7.96
C ARG A 55 9.49 -3.53 -9.48
N ALA A 56 9.87 -4.72 -9.92
CA ALA A 56 9.95 -5.10 -11.34
C ALA A 56 8.62 -5.02 -12.11
N GLU A 57 7.49 -5.31 -11.47
CA GLU A 57 6.15 -5.27 -12.06
C GLU A 57 5.64 -3.83 -12.16
N THR A 58 5.91 -3.00 -11.14
CA THR A 58 5.68 -1.55 -11.19
C THR A 58 6.54 -0.89 -12.28
N ALA A 59 7.81 -1.30 -12.42
CA ALA A 59 8.67 -0.83 -13.50
C ALA A 59 8.14 -1.22 -14.89
N ARG A 60 7.62 -2.44 -15.07
CA ARG A 60 6.99 -2.87 -16.34
C ARG A 60 5.76 -2.03 -16.67
N GLN A 61 4.91 -1.74 -15.69
CA GLN A 61 3.73 -0.90 -15.89
C GLN A 61 4.12 0.53 -16.28
N ALA A 62 5.15 1.09 -15.64
CA ALA A 62 5.64 2.42 -15.96
C ALA A 62 6.28 2.50 -17.37
N ILE A 63 7.03 1.47 -17.78
CA ILE A 63 7.56 1.35 -19.15
C ILE A 63 6.41 1.26 -20.16
N ALA A 64 5.40 0.43 -19.89
CA ALA A 64 4.23 0.29 -20.76
C ALA A 64 3.42 1.59 -20.89
N ALA A 65 3.29 2.36 -19.81
CA ALA A 65 2.63 3.67 -19.84
C ALA A 65 3.38 4.69 -20.71
N LEU A 66 4.72 4.61 -20.77
CA LEU A 66 5.54 5.49 -21.62
C LEU A 66 5.56 5.07 -23.10
N ALA A 67 5.09 3.86 -23.43
CA ALA A 67 5.05 3.38 -24.81
C ALA A 67 4.06 4.16 -25.69
N THR A 68 3.06 4.82 -25.09
CA THR A 68 2.06 5.64 -25.79
C THR A 68 2.51 7.08 -26.03
N CYS A 69 3.64 7.50 -25.45
CA CYS A 69 4.16 8.86 -25.57
C CYS A 69 4.96 9.07 -26.86
N ASN A 70 5.13 10.35 -27.27
CA ASN A 70 6.06 10.75 -28.32
C ASN A 70 7.47 10.19 -28.01
N PRO A 71 8.21 9.65 -29.02
CA PRO A 71 9.57 9.13 -28.87
C PRO A 71 10.49 9.90 -27.91
N GLN A 72 10.50 11.23 -27.97
CA GLN A 72 11.33 12.05 -27.08
C GLN A 72 10.85 11.98 -25.62
N SER A 73 9.56 12.18 -25.38
CA SER A 73 8.95 12.08 -24.05
C SER A 73 9.11 10.69 -23.44
N ARG A 74 9.02 9.65 -24.27
CA ARG A 74 9.29 8.27 -23.86
C ARG A 74 10.74 8.10 -23.39
N LEU A 75 11.70 8.63 -24.16
CA LEU A 75 13.13 8.51 -23.83
C LEU A 75 13.47 9.25 -22.53
N THR A 76 12.97 10.47 -22.34
CA THR A 76 13.16 11.23 -21.09
C THR A 76 12.50 10.55 -19.90
N GLY A 77 11.29 10.01 -20.08
CA GLY A 77 10.58 9.26 -19.04
C GLY A 77 11.30 7.97 -18.64
N LEU A 78 11.88 7.26 -19.60
CA LEU A 78 12.70 6.06 -19.32
C LEU A 78 14.01 6.43 -18.62
N ALA A 79 14.65 7.54 -18.97
CA ALA A 79 15.84 8.04 -18.28
C ALA A 79 15.54 8.44 -16.82
N ALA A 80 14.39 9.10 -16.59
CA ALA A 80 13.91 9.41 -15.24
C ALA A 80 13.65 8.14 -14.42
N LEU A 81 12.97 7.14 -15.00
CA LEU A 81 12.78 5.83 -14.35
C LEU A 81 14.11 5.16 -14.00
N LEU A 82 15.10 5.19 -14.89
CA LEU A 82 16.41 4.60 -14.61
C LEU A 82 17.12 5.29 -13.44
N ARG A 83 17.03 6.63 -13.34
CA ARG A 83 17.53 7.41 -12.22
C ARG A 83 16.83 7.02 -10.92
N ASP A 84 15.52 6.89 -10.93
CA ASP A 84 14.74 6.54 -9.75
C ASP A 84 15.12 5.15 -9.21
N TYR A 85 15.42 4.19 -10.09
CA TYR A 85 15.88 2.85 -9.69
C TYR A 85 17.39 2.77 -9.42
N GLY A 86 18.18 3.77 -9.84
CA GLY A 86 19.63 3.82 -9.60
C GLY A 86 20.45 2.90 -10.51
N GLY A 87 20.00 2.66 -11.74
CA GLY A 87 20.67 1.78 -12.71
C GLY A 87 21.81 2.47 -13.47
N THR A 88 22.67 1.67 -14.10
CA THR A 88 23.73 2.17 -14.99
C THR A 88 23.15 2.57 -16.35
N ALA A 89 23.45 3.78 -16.81
CA ALA A 89 23.04 4.26 -18.12
C ALA A 89 23.73 3.47 -19.26
N PRO A 90 22.98 3.01 -20.27
CA PRO A 90 23.58 2.42 -21.46
C PRO A 90 24.38 3.47 -22.26
N PRO A 91 25.44 3.05 -22.97
CA PRO A 91 26.21 3.95 -23.82
C PRO A 91 25.32 4.58 -24.89
N LYS A 92 25.60 5.83 -25.28
CA LYS A 92 24.84 6.65 -26.24
C LYS A 92 23.49 7.19 -25.75
N LEU A 93 23.10 6.94 -24.49
CA LEU A 93 21.89 7.55 -23.91
C LEU A 93 22.00 9.07 -23.84
N ASP A 94 23.15 9.59 -23.38
CA ASP A 94 23.36 11.04 -23.27
C ASP A 94 23.26 11.73 -24.63
N ALA A 95 23.90 11.17 -25.66
CA ALA A 95 23.83 11.70 -27.02
C ALA A 95 22.39 11.72 -27.55
N ALA A 96 21.60 10.66 -27.28
CA ALA A 96 20.21 10.56 -27.70
C ALA A 96 19.23 11.45 -26.91
N LEU A 97 19.59 11.86 -25.70
CA LEU A 97 18.81 12.82 -24.89
C LEU A 97 18.97 14.26 -25.42
N TYR A 98 20.16 14.61 -25.91
CA TYR A 98 20.46 15.96 -26.37
C TYR A 98 20.31 16.16 -27.89
N ASP A 99 20.47 15.11 -28.69
CA ASP A 99 20.30 15.16 -30.14
C ASP A 99 19.08 14.33 -30.60
N PRO A 100 17.99 14.98 -31.05
CA PRO A 100 16.80 14.28 -31.51
C PRO A 100 16.98 13.56 -32.86
N ALA A 101 18.05 13.83 -33.60
CA ALA A 101 18.37 13.14 -34.84
C ALA A 101 19.02 11.77 -34.59
N VAL A 102 19.55 11.54 -33.38
CA VAL A 102 20.16 10.26 -32.99
C VAL A 102 19.05 9.25 -32.68
N ARG A 103 18.88 8.27 -33.57
CA ARG A 103 17.98 7.14 -33.31
C ARG A 103 18.56 6.26 -32.21
N PHE A 104 17.83 6.13 -31.11
CA PHE A 104 18.17 5.28 -29.98
C PHE A 104 17.12 4.19 -29.82
N ASP A 105 17.56 2.94 -29.72
CA ASP A 105 16.69 1.82 -29.41
C ASP A 105 16.37 1.82 -27.90
N PRO A 106 15.09 1.89 -27.49
CA PRO A 106 14.71 1.87 -26.08
C PRO A 106 14.89 0.51 -25.40
N ALA A 107 15.00 -0.61 -26.14
CA ALA A 107 15.12 -1.96 -25.57
C ALA A 107 16.29 -2.16 -24.56
N PRO A 108 17.53 -1.70 -24.83
CA PRO A 108 18.62 -1.77 -23.85
C PRO A 108 18.35 -0.94 -22.58
N LEU A 109 17.66 0.18 -22.71
CA LEU A 109 17.31 1.06 -21.58
C LEU A 109 16.23 0.41 -20.70
N GLU A 110 15.19 -0.17 -21.30
CA GLU A 110 14.15 -0.91 -20.58
C GLU A 110 14.72 -2.11 -19.83
N THR A 111 15.68 -2.82 -20.44
CA THR A 111 16.36 -3.95 -19.80
C THR A 111 17.18 -3.49 -18.58
N ALA A 112 17.88 -2.36 -18.69
CA ALA A 112 18.64 -1.76 -17.58
C ALA A 112 17.72 -1.36 -16.42
N ILE A 113 16.56 -0.75 -16.70
CA ILE A 113 15.53 -0.40 -15.70
C ILE A 113 15.03 -1.66 -14.98
N LEU A 114 14.67 -2.71 -15.72
CA LEU A 114 14.19 -3.95 -15.12
C LEU A 114 15.25 -4.67 -14.27
N LYS A 115 16.53 -4.57 -14.65
CA LYS A 115 17.64 -5.10 -13.86
C LYS A 115 17.82 -4.32 -12.55
N ALA A 116 17.82 -2.99 -12.62
CA ALA A 116 17.94 -2.11 -11.44
C ALA A 116 16.74 -2.25 -10.49
N ALA A 117 15.52 -2.38 -11.03
CA ALA A 117 14.32 -2.59 -10.24
C ALA A 117 14.31 -3.94 -9.50
N ARG A 118 15.00 -4.97 -10.03
CA ARG A 118 15.18 -6.27 -9.35
C ARG A 118 16.27 -6.22 -8.29
N SER A 119 17.43 -5.61 -8.58
CA SER A 119 18.54 -5.56 -7.62
C SER A 119 18.21 -4.73 -6.37
N ARG A 120 17.39 -3.68 -6.53
CA ARG A 120 16.91 -2.88 -5.39
C ARG A 120 15.73 -3.52 -4.66
N ALA A 121 15.18 -4.62 -5.14
CA ALA A 121 14.10 -5.36 -4.48
C ALA A 121 14.61 -6.53 -3.63
N GLN A 122 15.88 -6.92 -3.81
CA GLN A 122 16.65 -7.72 -2.87
C GLN A 122 17.14 -6.82 -1.73
#